data_AF-A0A938USH3-F1
#
_entry.id   AF-A0A938USH3-F1
#
_cell.length_a   1.000
_cell.length_b   1.000
_cell.length_c   1.000
_cell.angle_alpha   90.00
_cell.angle_beta   90.00
_cell.angle_gamma   90.00
#
_symmetry.space_group_name_H-M   'P 1'
#
loop_
_entity.id
_entity.type
_entity.pdbx_description
1 polymer ?
#
loop_
_entity_poly.entity_id
_entity_poly.type
_entity_poly.pdbx_seq_one_letter_code
_entity_poly.pdbx_strand_id
1 'polypeptide(L)'
;MRKLLEIASIVCLAACTPVAPPAPPPPAPPLTVEALIAAARKDQAAFEAIYASREGAARELAALNGKLQSTGYFRRVPARPAVESLNSQLRQLATIRLLVVKEAHVDLAEEPTPPSAAVIKPGERWQPRLDDLRLVIPLRLDVQGSARDVARYLDDLPTQVDRLLVVQRVERRPTPAGESPIVRLHLEAYCERALPQPELDLHWPGVDERIVAAGLDPSSPAVRDHPQLPVLVAQVELGQKRLPDVRRVLSITADFPRWQLRWQFAADRGAAIRAQNGAKLMGI
;
A
#
# COMPACT_ATOMS: atom_id res chain seq x y z
N MET A 1 11.05 13.73 14.08
CA MET A 1 10.86 14.10 12.66
C MET A 1 12.17 14.14 11.86
N ARG A 2 13.28 14.69 12.36
CA ARG A 2 14.59 14.68 11.66
C ARG A 2 15.11 13.29 11.29
N LYS A 3 14.97 12.30 12.19
CA LYS A 3 15.32 10.89 11.94
C LYS A 3 14.48 10.21 10.84
N LEU A 4 13.23 10.65 10.61
CA LEU A 4 12.36 10.10 9.56
C LEU A 4 12.79 10.56 8.15
N LEU A 5 13.28 11.79 8.05
CA LEU A 5 13.87 12.33 6.82
C LEU A 5 15.25 11.70 6.53
N GLU A 6 16.05 11.41 7.57
CA GLU A 6 17.32 10.69 7.42
C GLU A 6 17.12 9.24 6.94
N ILE A 7 16.13 8.52 7.45
CA ILE A 7 15.82 7.15 6.97
C ILE A 7 15.27 7.18 5.54
N ALA A 8 14.39 8.13 5.21
CA ALA A 8 13.90 8.31 3.83
C ALA A 8 15.02 8.72 2.85
N SER A 9 16.00 9.49 3.31
CA SER A 9 17.17 9.92 2.52
C SER A 9 18.19 8.80 2.33
N ILE A 10 18.43 7.94 3.34
CA ILE A 10 19.29 6.74 3.22
C ILE A 10 18.65 5.69 2.30
N VAL A 11 17.31 5.56 2.32
CA VAL A 11 16.57 4.67 1.40
C VAL A 11 16.57 5.23 -0.04
N CYS A 12 16.62 6.55 -0.23
CA CYS A 12 16.74 7.17 -1.56
C CYS A 12 18.19 7.19 -2.09
N LEU A 13 19.21 7.32 -1.25
CA LEU A 13 20.61 7.45 -1.70
C LEU A 13 21.28 6.12 -2.05
N ALA A 14 20.80 4.98 -1.53
CA ALA A 14 21.28 3.68 -1.95
C ALA A 14 20.75 3.24 -3.34
N ALA A 15 19.89 4.06 -3.97
CA ALA A 15 19.19 3.73 -5.21
C ALA A 15 19.60 4.62 -6.41
N CYS A 16 20.74 5.31 -6.32
CA CYS A 16 21.29 6.18 -7.36
C CYS A 16 22.67 5.70 -7.83
N THR A 17 22.75 4.53 -8.44
CA THR A 17 23.73 4.31 -9.52
C THR A 17 23.03 3.50 -10.60
N PRO A 18 22.96 4.00 -11.85
CA PRO A 18 22.63 3.15 -12.98
C PRO A 18 23.84 2.23 -13.17
N VAL A 19 23.78 1.02 -12.63
CA VAL A 19 24.72 -0.02 -13.05
C VAL A 19 24.32 -0.36 -14.48
N ALA A 20 25.10 0.12 -15.45
CA ALA A 20 25.00 -0.31 -16.82
C ALA A 20 24.92 -1.85 -16.83
N PRO A 21 24.09 -2.48 -17.69
CA PRO A 21 24.02 -3.93 -17.76
C PRO A 21 25.45 -4.46 -17.90
N PRO A 22 25.95 -5.28 -16.96
CA PRO A 22 27.30 -5.79 -17.07
C PRO A 22 27.38 -6.56 -18.39
N ALA A 23 28.43 -6.29 -19.16
CA ALA A 23 28.73 -7.08 -20.35
C ALA A 23 28.68 -8.58 -19.97
N PRO A 24 28.16 -9.45 -20.85
CA PRO A 24 28.12 -10.87 -20.54
C PRO A 24 29.53 -11.32 -20.14
N PRO A 25 29.69 -11.93 -18.95
CA PRO A 25 31.02 -12.34 -18.52
C PRO A 25 31.59 -13.31 -19.58
N PRO A 26 32.91 -13.25 -19.86
CA PRO A 26 33.55 -14.28 -20.65
C PRO A 26 33.22 -15.66 -20.05
N PRO A 27 33.09 -16.72 -20.86
CA PRO A 27 32.80 -18.05 -20.34
C PRO A 27 33.85 -18.38 -19.27
N ALA A 28 33.37 -18.50 -18.03
CA ALA A 28 34.25 -18.79 -16.91
C ALA A 28 34.89 -20.18 -17.17
N PRO A 29 36.16 -20.39 -16.77
CA PRO A 29 36.70 -21.74 -16.70
C PRO A 29 35.76 -22.60 -15.84
N PRO A 30 35.62 -23.91 -16.13
CA PRO A 30 34.71 -24.79 -15.40
C PRO A 30 34.94 -24.63 -13.90
N LEU A 31 33.92 -24.16 -13.20
CA LEU A 31 33.98 -23.94 -11.76
C LEU A 31 34.01 -25.31 -11.08
N THR A 32 35.01 -25.56 -10.23
CA THR A 32 35.05 -26.78 -9.43
C THR A 32 33.96 -26.78 -8.37
N VAL A 33 33.67 -27.93 -7.77
CA VAL A 33 32.69 -28.05 -6.70
C VAL A 33 33.06 -27.16 -5.50
N GLU A 34 34.35 -26.96 -5.22
CA GLU A 34 34.85 -25.99 -4.23
C GLU A 34 34.43 -24.55 -4.56
N ALA A 35 34.53 -24.17 -5.84
CA ALA A 35 34.17 -22.83 -6.30
C ALA A 35 32.65 -22.60 -6.22
N LEU A 36 31.84 -23.64 -6.46
CA LEU A 36 30.39 -23.61 -6.24
C LEU A 36 30.04 -23.43 -4.75
N ILE A 37 30.78 -24.07 -3.84
CA ILE A 37 30.60 -23.89 -2.40
C ILE A 37 30.96 -22.47 -1.97
N ALA A 38 32.08 -21.93 -2.47
CA ALA A 38 32.46 -20.55 -2.20
C ALA A 38 31.41 -19.55 -2.71
N ALA A 39 30.84 -19.79 -3.90
CA ALA A 39 29.75 -18.99 -4.45
C ALA A 39 28.47 -19.08 -3.59
N ALA A 40 28.04 -20.29 -3.21
CA ALA A 40 26.86 -20.48 -2.37
C ALA A 40 26.99 -19.80 -0.99
N ARG A 41 28.19 -19.86 -0.38
CA ARG A 41 28.48 -19.16 0.88
C ARG A 41 28.45 -17.64 0.72
N LYS A 42 28.97 -17.12 -0.40
CA LYS A 42 28.93 -15.68 -0.70
C LYS A 42 27.50 -15.20 -0.89
N ASP A 43 26.68 -15.97 -1.61
CA ASP A 43 25.25 -15.68 -1.78
C ASP A 43 24.56 -15.64 -0.41
N GLN A 44 24.75 -16.69 0.41
CA GLN A 44 24.17 -16.75 1.75
C GLN A 44 24.56 -15.55 2.62
N ALA A 45 25.85 -15.19 2.65
CA ALA A 45 26.33 -14.03 3.42
C ALA A 45 25.70 -12.72 2.93
N ALA A 46 25.51 -12.55 1.62
CA ALA A 46 24.80 -11.40 1.07
C ALA A 46 23.33 -11.37 1.51
N PHE A 47 22.66 -12.52 1.53
CA PHE A 47 21.29 -12.67 1.99
C PHE A 47 21.11 -12.36 3.48
N GLU A 48 22.01 -12.85 4.33
CA GLU A 48 22.01 -12.57 5.76
C GLU A 48 22.27 -11.08 6.04
N ALA A 49 23.18 -10.45 5.30
CA ALA A 49 23.44 -9.00 5.39
C ALA A 49 22.21 -8.16 4.97
N ILE A 50 21.51 -8.56 3.90
CA ILE A 50 20.26 -7.92 3.47
C ILE A 50 19.19 -8.07 4.55
N TYR A 51 19.00 -9.28 5.09
CA TYR A 51 18.03 -9.54 6.15
C TYR A 51 18.30 -8.67 7.38
N ALA A 52 19.53 -8.73 7.91
CA ALA A 52 19.92 -7.99 9.11
C ALA A 52 19.80 -6.46 8.93
N SER A 53 20.16 -5.93 7.75
CA SER A 53 20.07 -4.48 7.48
C SER A 53 18.65 -3.97 7.28
N ARG A 54 17.71 -4.82 6.84
CA ARG A 54 16.35 -4.41 6.46
C ARG A 54 15.28 -4.83 7.47
N GLU A 55 15.54 -5.79 8.34
CA GLU A 55 14.56 -6.31 9.30
C GLU A 55 14.00 -5.22 10.23
N GLY A 56 14.87 -4.36 10.78
CA GLY A 56 14.44 -3.26 11.65
C GLY A 56 13.50 -2.28 10.93
N ALA A 57 13.88 -1.85 9.72
CA ALA A 57 13.07 -0.97 8.90
C ALA A 57 11.74 -1.63 8.49
N ALA A 58 11.73 -2.91 8.16
CA ALA A 58 10.53 -3.66 7.82
C ALA A 58 9.55 -3.73 9.02
N ARG A 59 10.06 -3.96 10.23
CA ARG A 59 9.23 -3.95 11.47
C ARG A 59 8.65 -2.56 11.74
N GLU A 60 9.43 -1.50 11.59
CA GLU A 60 8.95 -0.13 11.78
C GLU A 60 7.88 0.25 10.75
N LEU A 61 8.08 -0.09 9.47
CA LEU A 61 7.08 0.12 8.42
C LEU A 61 5.79 -0.68 8.68
N ALA A 62 5.90 -1.93 9.13
CA ALA A 62 4.74 -2.73 9.52
C ALA A 62 3.99 -2.12 10.73
N ALA A 63 4.71 -1.59 11.72
CA ALA A 63 4.10 -0.91 12.86
C ALA A 63 3.41 0.41 12.46
N LEU A 64 4.02 1.19 11.57
CA LEU A 64 3.40 2.38 10.98
C LEU A 64 2.14 2.03 10.18
N ASN A 65 2.13 0.87 9.51
CA ASN A 65 0.94 0.37 8.84
C ASN A 65 -0.21 0.09 9.78
N GLY A 66 0.07 -0.65 10.86
CA GLY A 66 -0.92 -0.89 11.91
C GLY A 66 -1.48 0.42 12.46
N LYS A 67 -0.63 1.45 12.64
CA LYS A 67 -1.06 2.78 13.10
C LYS A 67 -1.92 3.53 12.09
N LEU A 68 -1.57 3.54 10.80
CA LEU A 68 -2.40 4.21 9.78
C LEU A 68 -3.75 3.51 9.62
N GLN A 69 -3.77 2.18 9.66
CA GLN A 69 -5.02 1.39 9.64
C GLN A 69 -5.88 1.66 10.88
N SER A 70 -5.27 1.79 12.06
CA SER A 70 -6.01 2.06 13.30
C SER A 70 -6.52 3.50 13.42
N THR A 71 -5.87 4.47 12.77
CA THR A 71 -6.36 5.87 12.71
C THR A 71 -7.66 6.06 11.90
N GLY A 72 -8.26 4.99 11.38
CA GLY A 72 -9.64 5.00 10.86
C GLY A 72 -9.83 5.70 9.51
N TYR A 73 -8.88 6.52 9.06
CA TYR A 73 -8.92 7.20 7.76
C TYR A 73 -8.96 6.21 6.57
N PHE A 74 -8.37 5.03 6.75
CA PHE A 74 -8.32 3.95 5.78
C PHE A 74 -9.01 2.70 6.34
N ARG A 75 -10.31 2.78 6.62
CA ARG A 75 -11.08 1.53 6.76
C ARG A 75 -11.21 0.92 5.36
N ARG A 76 -10.91 -0.38 5.24
CA ARG A 76 -11.07 -1.16 3.99
C ARG A 76 -12.47 -0.92 3.43
N VAL A 77 -12.58 -0.75 2.10
CA VAL A 77 -13.87 -0.71 1.39
C VAL A 77 -14.73 -1.84 1.92
N PRO A 78 -15.96 -1.55 2.36
CA PRO A 78 -16.79 -2.60 2.86
C PRO A 78 -17.50 -3.26 1.67
N ALA A 79 -17.84 -4.52 1.83
CA ALA A 79 -19.10 -5.01 1.31
C ALA A 79 -20.23 -3.98 1.59
N ARG A 80 -21.38 -4.07 0.91
CA ARG A 80 -22.59 -3.25 1.15
C ARG A 80 -22.81 -2.75 2.60
N PRO A 81 -22.61 -3.56 3.67
CA PRO A 81 -22.80 -3.14 5.08
C PRO A 81 -22.15 -1.81 5.54
N ALA A 82 -20.94 -1.43 5.10
CA ALA A 82 -20.36 -0.16 5.61
C ALA A 82 -20.68 1.09 4.78
N VAL A 83 -21.32 0.94 3.62
CA VAL A 83 -22.01 2.06 2.95
C VAL A 83 -23.30 2.39 3.69
N GLU A 84 -24.04 1.37 4.14
CA GLU A 84 -25.20 1.54 5.00
C GLU A 84 -24.81 2.22 6.33
N SER A 85 -23.68 1.82 6.92
CA SER A 85 -23.11 2.48 8.10
C SER A 85 -22.80 3.97 7.85
N LEU A 86 -22.20 4.33 6.71
CA LEU A 86 -21.93 5.73 6.36
C LEU A 86 -23.23 6.54 6.22
N ASN A 87 -24.23 6.01 5.50
CA ASN A 87 -25.53 6.66 5.35
C ASN A 87 -26.23 6.85 6.71
N SER A 88 -26.14 5.85 7.59
CA SER A 88 -26.66 5.92 8.95
C SER A 88 -25.97 7.02 9.78
N GLN A 89 -24.64 7.10 9.75
CA GLN A 89 -23.87 8.14 10.45
C GLN A 89 -24.23 9.55 9.96
N LEU A 90 -24.32 9.75 8.64
CA LEU A 90 -24.68 11.03 8.05
C LEU A 90 -26.07 11.49 8.48
N ARG A 91 -27.04 10.57 8.52
CA ARG A 91 -28.40 10.84 9.00
C ARG A 91 -28.45 11.12 10.49
N GLN A 92 -27.73 10.35 11.30
CA GLN A 92 -27.68 10.55 12.74
C GLN A 92 -27.10 11.93 13.09
N LEU A 93 -26.00 12.32 12.45
CA LEU A 93 -25.41 13.64 12.64
C LEU A 93 -26.36 14.77 12.21
N ALA A 94 -27.09 14.57 11.11
CA ALA A 94 -28.09 15.54 10.65
C ALA A 94 -29.21 15.71 11.68
N THR A 95 -29.71 14.61 12.25
CA THR A 95 -30.72 14.62 13.32
C THR A 95 -30.23 15.36 14.57
N ILE A 96 -28.98 15.14 15.00
CA ILE A 96 -28.37 15.87 16.13
C ILE A 96 -28.36 17.39 15.88
N ARG A 97 -28.24 17.80 14.61
CA ARG A 97 -28.28 19.20 14.17
C ARG A 97 -29.68 19.69 13.79
N LEU A 98 -30.73 18.95 14.15
CA LEU A 98 -32.13 19.28 13.85
C LEU A 98 -32.38 19.48 12.33
N LEU A 99 -31.60 18.81 11.49
CA LEU A 99 -31.76 18.80 10.05
C LEU A 99 -32.57 17.57 9.61
N VAL A 100 -33.36 17.73 8.56
CA VAL A 100 -34.12 16.63 7.95
C VAL A 100 -33.43 16.20 6.66
N VAL A 101 -32.98 14.95 6.59
CA VAL A 101 -32.45 14.36 5.36
C VAL A 101 -33.61 13.95 4.45
N LYS A 102 -33.79 14.64 3.33
CA LYS A 102 -34.85 14.37 2.34
C LYS A 102 -34.47 13.26 1.38
N GLU A 103 -33.26 13.34 0.85
CA GLU A 103 -32.72 12.39 -0.12
C GLU A 103 -31.27 12.07 0.23
N ALA A 104 -30.90 10.80 0.13
CA ALA A 104 -29.51 10.37 0.26
C ALA A 104 -29.26 9.33 -0.83
N HIS A 105 -28.38 9.66 -1.76
CA HIS A 105 -27.98 8.78 -2.83
C HIS A 105 -26.49 8.49 -2.70
N VAL A 106 -26.13 7.21 -2.77
CA VAL A 106 -24.75 6.75 -2.79
C VAL A 106 -24.54 6.04 -4.11
N ASP A 107 -23.65 6.59 -4.93
CA ASP A 107 -23.30 5.98 -6.21
C ASP A 107 -22.21 4.92 -5.95
N LEU A 108 -22.67 3.68 -5.77
CA LEU A 108 -21.78 2.54 -5.72
C LEU A 108 -21.60 2.02 -7.14
N ALA A 109 -20.52 2.45 -7.79
CA ALA A 109 -20.03 1.73 -8.96
C ALA A 109 -19.90 0.23 -8.60
N GLU A 110 -20.16 -0.65 -9.57
CA GLU A 110 -19.93 -2.09 -9.41
C GLU A 110 -18.55 -2.32 -8.77
N GLU A 111 -18.48 -3.18 -7.74
CA GLU A 111 -17.24 -3.46 -7.02
C GLU A 111 -16.16 -3.84 -8.02
N PRO A 112 -15.15 -2.98 -8.27
CA PRO A 112 -14.13 -3.32 -9.23
C PRO A 112 -13.35 -4.49 -8.66
N THR A 113 -13.05 -5.49 -9.50
CA THR A 113 -12.29 -6.68 -9.12
C THR A 113 -11.07 -6.27 -8.30
N PRO A 114 -10.82 -6.90 -7.12
CA PRO A 114 -9.67 -6.55 -6.32
C PRO A 114 -8.40 -6.71 -7.17
N PRO A 115 -7.48 -5.74 -7.13
CA PRO A 115 -6.24 -5.84 -7.90
C PRO A 115 -5.42 -7.04 -7.41
N SER A 116 -4.83 -7.78 -8.34
CA SER A 116 -3.96 -8.91 -8.02
C SER A 116 -2.62 -8.44 -7.46
N ALA A 117 -1.91 -9.32 -6.76
CA ALA A 117 -0.54 -9.05 -6.32
C ALA A 117 0.35 -8.83 -7.53
N ALA A 118 1.05 -7.69 -7.54
CA ALA A 118 2.09 -7.46 -8.52
C ALA A 118 3.28 -8.37 -8.20
N VAL A 119 3.79 -9.07 -9.21
CA VAL A 119 5.03 -9.84 -9.10
C VAL A 119 6.17 -8.95 -9.58
N ILE A 120 7.16 -8.73 -8.72
CA ILE A 120 8.32 -7.87 -9.00
C ILE A 120 9.56 -8.75 -9.16
N LYS A 121 10.34 -8.51 -10.22
CA LYS A 121 11.64 -9.16 -10.41
C LYS A 121 12.77 -8.43 -9.68
N PRO A 122 13.90 -9.09 -9.41
CA PRO A 122 15.07 -8.43 -8.85
C PRO A 122 15.49 -7.20 -9.69
N GLY A 123 15.60 -6.03 -9.05
CA GLY A 123 15.97 -4.77 -9.70
C GLY A 123 14.80 -3.94 -10.23
N GLU A 124 13.59 -4.51 -10.33
CA GLU A 124 12.39 -3.75 -10.70
C GLU A 124 11.85 -2.95 -9.52
N ARG A 125 11.20 -1.82 -9.83
CA ARG A 125 10.50 -1.00 -8.83
C ARG A 125 9.01 -1.11 -9.06
N TRP A 126 8.28 -1.52 -8.02
CA TRP A 126 6.83 -1.46 -8.04
C TRP A 126 6.35 -0.01 -7.98
N GLN A 127 5.44 0.35 -8.88
CA GLN A 127 4.90 1.70 -9.00
C GLN A 127 3.37 1.63 -9.00
N PRO A 128 2.74 1.39 -7.84
CA PRO A 128 1.30 1.45 -7.73
C PRO A 128 0.80 2.85 -8.08
N ARG A 129 -0.44 2.96 -8.56
CA ARG A 129 -1.11 4.23 -8.78
C ARG A 129 -2.03 4.53 -7.61
N LEU A 130 -2.35 5.80 -7.41
CA LEU A 130 -3.24 6.20 -6.32
C LEU A 130 -4.65 5.58 -6.45
N ASP A 131 -5.14 5.41 -7.67
CA ASP A 131 -6.45 4.82 -7.95
C ASP A 131 -6.47 3.28 -7.78
N ASP A 132 -5.30 2.64 -7.67
CA ASP A 132 -5.19 1.23 -7.27
C ASP A 132 -5.44 1.05 -5.77
N LEU A 133 -5.21 2.10 -4.99
CA LEU A 133 -5.24 2.09 -3.51
C LEU A 133 -6.55 2.59 -2.93
N ARG A 134 -7.38 3.27 -3.72
CA ARG A 134 -8.58 3.90 -3.21
C ARG A 134 -9.77 3.72 -4.14
N LEU A 135 -10.94 3.70 -3.53
CA LEU A 135 -12.20 3.90 -4.19
C LEU A 135 -12.73 5.26 -3.75
N VAL A 136 -13.22 6.05 -4.72
CA VAL A 136 -13.97 7.27 -4.44
C VAL A 136 -15.44 6.91 -4.55
N ILE A 137 -16.20 7.16 -3.50
CA ILE A 137 -17.64 6.94 -3.45
C ILE A 137 -18.30 8.33 -3.53
N PRO A 138 -18.92 8.69 -4.66
CA PRO A 138 -19.72 9.89 -4.74
C PRO A 138 -21.00 9.72 -3.92
N LEU A 139 -21.32 10.74 -3.13
CA LEU A 139 -22.58 10.82 -2.40
C LEU A 139 -23.29 12.14 -2.71
N ARG A 140 -24.61 12.06 -2.70
CA ARG A 140 -25.49 13.21 -2.78
C ARG A 140 -26.45 13.17 -1.61
N LEU A 141 -26.48 14.26 -0.84
CA LEU A 141 -27.33 14.37 0.35
C LEU A 141 -28.12 15.67 0.29
N ASP A 142 -29.45 15.58 0.33
CA ASP A 142 -30.34 16.73 0.42
C ASP A 142 -30.78 16.89 1.88
N VAL A 143 -30.32 17.97 2.52
CA VAL A 143 -30.65 18.33 3.91
C VAL A 143 -31.55 19.55 3.95
N GLN A 144 -32.63 19.49 4.73
CA GLN A 144 -33.54 20.61 4.97
C GLN A 144 -33.31 21.15 6.39
N GLY A 145 -33.17 22.47 6.51
CA GLY A 145 -33.04 23.14 7.81
C GLY A 145 -32.52 24.57 7.69
N SER A 146 -32.11 25.15 8.82
CA SER A 146 -31.55 26.51 8.82
C SER A 146 -30.14 26.52 8.20
N ALA A 147 -29.77 27.61 7.52
CA ALA A 147 -28.43 27.73 6.94
C ALA A 147 -27.31 27.61 8.00
N ARG A 148 -27.58 28.07 9.24
CA ARG A 148 -26.64 27.98 10.35
C ARG A 148 -26.44 26.55 10.84
N ASP A 149 -27.51 25.75 10.89
CA ASP A 149 -27.43 24.35 11.31
C ASP A 149 -26.78 23.50 10.22
N VAL A 150 -27.04 23.80 8.95
CA VAL A 150 -26.32 23.17 7.83
C VAL A 150 -24.83 23.52 7.86
N ALA A 151 -24.46 24.77 8.13
CA ALA A 151 -23.05 25.14 8.26
C ALA A 151 -22.35 24.35 9.39
N ARG A 152 -22.98 24.26 10.57
CA ARG A 152 -22.45 23.46 11.69
C ARG A 152 -22.34 21.98 11.35
N TYR A 153 -23.36 21.43 10.67
CA TYR A 153 -23.33 20.06 10.20
C TYR A 153 -22.10 19.81 9.31
N LEU A 154 -21.81 20.72 8.37
CA LEU A 154 -20.62 20.63 7.52
C LEU A 154 -19.31 20.69 8.32
N ASP A 155 -19.25 21.53 9.35
CA ASP A 155 -18.06 21.65 10.21
C ASP A 155 -17.80 20.39 11.06
N ASP A 156 -18.86 19.64 11.42
CA ASP A 156 -18.74 18.43 12.23
C ASP A 156 -18.39 17.18 11.42
N LEU A 157 -18.78 17.12 10.15
CA LEU A 157 -18.59 15.96 9.28
C LEU A 157 -17.17 15.36 9.37
N PRO A 158 -16.08 16.15 9.32
CA PRO A 158 -14.71 15.65 9.44
C PRO A 158 -14.37 14.88 10.73
N THR A 159 -15.08 15.18 11.82
CA THR A 159 -14.74 14.69 13.17
C THR A 159 -15.71 13.62 13.67
N GLN A 160 -16.95 13.65 13.20
CA GLN A 160 -18.04 12.78 13.67
C GLN A 160 -18.29 11.59 12.75
N VAL A 161 -17.82 11.64 11.50
CA VAL A 161 -17.97 10.54 10.54
C VAL A 161 -16.66 9.77 10.48
N ASP A 162 -16.74 8.45 10.62
CA ASP A 162 -15.60 7.53 10.68
C ASP A 162 -14.93 7.32 9.29
N ARG A 163 -14.91 8.33 8.42
CA ARG A 163 -14.40 8.27 7.05
C ARG A 163 -13.80 9.61 6.61
N LEU A 164 -12.79 9.55 5.75
CA LEU A 164 -12.36 10.73 4.98
C LEU A 164 -13.50 11.14 4.06
N LEU A 165 -14.15 12.25 4.40
CA LEU A 165 -15.29 12.79 3.67
C LEU A 165 -15.00 14.23 3.25
N VAL A 166 -15.10 14.50 1.95
CA VAL A 166 -14.84 15.82 1.37
C VAL A 166 -16.13 16.37 0.78
N VAL A 167 -16.51 17.58 1.20
CA VAL A 167 -17.59 18.36 0.57
C VAL A 167 -17.04 18.97 -0.70
N GLN A 168 -17.49 18.49 -1.86
CA GLN A 168 -17.07 18.99 -3.17
C GLN A 168 -17.88 20.21 -3.59
N ARG A 169 -19.19 20.18 -3.35
CA ARG A 169 -20.10 21.23 -3.78
C ARG A 169 -21.32 21.32 -2.87
N VAL A 170 -21.80 22.54 -2.69
CA VAL A 170 -23.04 22.85 -1.98
C VAL A 170 -23.96 23.61 -2.94
N GLU A 171 -25.19 23.15 -3.10
CA GLU A 171 -26.21 23.78 -3.94
C GLU A 171 -27.47 24.05 -3.12
N ARG A 172 -28.04 25.25 -3.24
CA ARG A 172 -29.36 25.55 -2.65
C ARG A 172 -30.44 25.13 -3.64
N ARG A 173 -31.39 24.32 -3.19
CA ARG A 173 -32.53 23.86 -3.97
C ARG A 173 -33.71 24.81 -3.74
N PRO A 174 -34.53 25.09 -4.76
CA PRO A 174 -35.75 25.85 -4.58
C PRO A 174 -36.71 25.06 -3.67
N THR A 175 -37.30 25.76 -2.71
CA THR A 175 -38.28 25.20 -1.77
C THR A 175 -39.61 25.94 -1.86
N PRO A 176 -40.74 25.25 -1.61
CA PRO A 176 -42.05 25.89 -1.53
C PRO A 176 -42.06 27.04 -0.51
N ALA A 177 -42.90 28.04 -0.76
CA ALA A 177 -43.06 29.17 0.16
C ALA A 177 -43.53 28.68 1.54
N GLY A 178 -42.82 29.09 2.60
CA GLY A 178 -43.11 28.68 3.98
C GLY A 178 -42.33 27.45 4.46
N GLU A 179 -41.55 26.79 3.60
CA GLU A 179 -40.67 25.69 3.99
C GLU A 179 -39.21 26.13 4.20
N SER A 180 -38.52 25.46 5.12
CA SER A 180 -37.08 25.61 5.31
C SER A 180 -36.31 25.25 4.03
N PRO A 181 -35.20 25.95 3.72
CA PRO A 181 -34.44 25.71 2.50
C PRO A 181 -33.84 24.30 2.48
N ILE A 182 -33.80 23.71 1.29
CA ILE A 182 -33.11 22.44 1.03
C ILE A 182 -31.74 22.75 0.46
N VAL A 183 -30.73 22.12 1.04
CA VAL A 183 -29.34 22.22 0.62
C VAL A 183 -28.88 20.85 0.13
N ARG A 184 -28.43 20.79 -1.11
CA ARG A 184 -27.84 19.62 -1.74
C ARG A 184 -26.34 19.64 -1.55
N LEU A 185 -25.82 18.59 -0.93
CA LEU A 185 -24.42 18.39 -0.67
C LEU A 185 -23.89 17.32 -1.63
N HIS A 186 -22.84 17.65 -2.36
CA HIS A 186 -22.05 16.69 -3.13
C HIS A 186 -20.83 16.35 -2.31
N LEU A 187 -20.75 15.09 -1.88
CA LEU A 187 -19.71 14.60 -0.99
C LEU A 187 -18.92 13.52 -1.71
N GLU A 188 -17.64 13.42 -1.40
CA GLU A 188 -16.81 12.29 -1.75
C GLU A 188 -16.37 11.60 -0.47
N ALA A 189 -16.74 10.34 -0.31
CA ALA A 189 -16.13 9.48 0.70
C ALA A 189 -15.03 8.65 0.05
N TYR A 190 -13.94 8.47 0.78
CA TYR A 190 -12.81 7.66 0.33
C TYR A 190 -12.73 6.37 1.12
N CYS A 191 -12.42 5.29 0.42
CA CYS A 191 -12.21 3.98 1.01
C CYS A 191 -10.93 3.37 0.46
N GLU A 192 -10.23 2.60 1.30
CA GLU A 192 -9.03 1.90 0.87
C GLU A 192 -9.36 0.61 0.12
N ARG A 193 -8.80 0.44 -1.08
CA ARG A 193 -8.83 -0.83 -1.80
C ARG A 193 -7.81 -1.79 -1.20
N ALA A 194 -8.17 -3.07 -1.14
CA ALA A 194 -7.24 -4.13 -0.80
C ALA A 194 -6.28 -4.36 -1.98
N LEU A 195 -5.29 -3.48 -2.14
CA LEU A 195 -4.12 -3.78 -2.96
C LEU A 195 -3.24 -4.72 -2.15
N PRO A 196 -3.00 -5.97 -2.54
CA PRO A 196 -2.05 -6.85 -1.85
C PRO A 196 -0.62 -6.28 -1.89
N GLN A 197 0.21 -6.71 -0.93
CA GLN A 197 1.65 -6.46 -1.03
C GLN A 197 2.19 -7.16 -2.28
N PRO A 198 3.22 -6.61 -2.93
CA PRO A 198 3.79 -7.25 -4.09
C PRO A 198 4.52 -8.53 -3.69
N GLU A 199 4.47 -9.51 -4.57
CA GLU A 199 5.27 -10.72 -4.46
C GLU A 199 6.62 -10.51 -5.14
N LEU A 200 7.66 -11.13 -4.60
CA LEU A 200 9.00 -11.07 -5.18
C LEU A 200 9.31 -12.38 -5.91
N ASP A 201 9.58 -12.25 -7.20
CA ASP A 201 10.07 -13.34 -8.04
C ASP A 201 11.58 -13.54 -7.81
N LEU A 202 11.92 -13.99 -6.61
CA LEU A 202 13.30 -14.24 -6.20
C LEU A 202 13.54 -15.75 -6.13
N HIS A 203 14.27 -16.30 -7.10
CA HIS A 203 14.61 -17.73 -7.13
C HIS A 203 15.93 -18.02 -6.39
N TRP A 204 16.00 -19.17 -5.71
CA TRP A 204 17.27 -19.71 -5.19
C TRP A 204 17.62 -20.98 -5.96
N PRO A 205 18.73 -20.97 -6.72
CA PRO A 205 19.00 -22.08 -7.62
C PRO A 205 19.34 -23.36 -6.87
N GLY A 206 18.79 -24.47 -7.36
CA GLY A 206 19.03 -25.82 -6.85
C GLY A 206 20.47 -26.29 -7.08
N VAL A 207 20.83 -27.44 -6.50
CA VAL A 207 22.17 -28.01 -6.64
C VAL A 207 22.49 -28.28 -8.12
N ASP A 208 21.57 -28.95 -8.83
CA ASP A 208 21.75 -29.27 -10.25
C ASP A 208 21.81 -28.01 -11.12
N GLU A 209 20.96 -27.01 -10.85
CA GLU A 209 20.98 -25.74 -11.58
C GLU A 209 22.32 -25.01 -11.43
N ARG A 210 22.92 -25.05 -10.23
CA ARG A 210 24.25 -24.47 -9.97
C ARG A 210 25.36 -25.26 -10.67
N ILE A 211 25.28 -26.59 -10.69
CA ILE A 211 26.24 -27.46 -11.37
C ILE A 211 26.18 -27.23 -12.88
N VAL A 212 24.99 -27.19 -13.47
CA VAL A 212 24.78 -26.91 -14.89
C VAL A 212 25.26 -25.51 -15.25
N ALA A 213 24.97 -24.49 -14.43
CA ALA A 213 25.45 -23.12 -14.64
C ALA A 213 26.99 -23.00 -14.58
N ALA A 214 27.65 -23.90 -13.86
CA ALA A 214 29.11 -24.02 -13.83
C ALA A 214 29.71 -24.79 -15.02
N GLY A 215 28.88 -25.29 -15.95
CA GLY A 215 29.31 -26.07 -17.10
C GLY A 215 29.62 -27.54 -16.77
N LEU A 216 29.13 -28.05 -15.65
CA LEU A 216 29.30 -29.43 -15.21
C LEU A 216 28.03 -30.26 -15.47
N ASP A 217 28.21 -31.57 -15.66
CA ASP A 217 27.09 -32.52 -15.75
C ASP A 217 26.75 -33.09 -14.36
N PRO A 218 25.56 -32.79 -13.79
CA PRO A 218 25.15 -33.30 -12.48
C PRO A 218 24.97 -34.82 -12.42
N SER A 219 24.87 -35.48 -13.57
CA SER A 219 24.80 -36.95 -13.65
C SER A 219 26.16 -37.64 -13.67
N SER A 220 27.25 -36.88 -13.85
CA SER A 220 28.62 -37.42 -13.94
C SER A 220 29.06 -38.06 -12.60
N PRO A 221 29.66 -39.27 -12.63
CA PRO A 221 30.26 -39.89 -11.44
C PRO A 221 31.29 -38.98 -10.76
N ALA A 222 32.07 -38.22 -11.53
CA ALA A 222 33.06 -37.29 -10.98
C ALA A 222 32.45 -36.17 -10.13
N VAL A 223 31.20 -35.78 -10.41
CA VAL A 223 30.46 -34.78 -9.63
C VAL A 223 29.75 -35.46 -8.45
N ARG A 224 29.10 -36.61 -8.68
CA ARG A 224 28.34 -37.35 -7.66
C ARG A 224 29.21 -37.90 -6.53
N ASP A 225 30.40 -38.39 -6.87
CA ASP A 225 31.35 -38.96 -5.90
C ASP A 225 32.27 -37.89 -5.31
N HIS A 226 32.06 -36.61 -5.65
CA HIS A 226 32.91 -35.53 -5.18
C HIS A 226 32.77 -35.36 -3.65
N PRO A 227 33.87 -35.40 -2.88
CA PRO A 227 33.81 -35.43 -1.41
C PRO A 227 33.16 -34.18 -0.79
N GLN A 228 33.15 -33.06 -1.52
CA GLN A 228 32.51 -31.82 -1.08
C GLN A 228 31.06 -31.62 -1.56
N LEU A 229 30.53 -32.50 -2.42
CA LEU A 229 29.14 -32.38 -2.88
C LEU A 229 28.13 -32.33 -1.72
N PRO A 230 28.27 -33.14 -0.63
CA PRO A 230 27.38 -33.03 0.53
C PRO A 230 27.40 -31.64 1.19
N VAL A 231 28.54 -30.96 1.17
CA VAL A 231 28.67 -29.60 1.70
C VAL A 231 27.92 -28.62 0.81
N LEU A 232 28.04 -28.73 -0.52
CA LEU A 232 27.27 -27.92 -1.46
C LEU A 232 25.76 -28.11 -1.28
N VAL A 233 25.30 -29.36 -1.15
CA VAL A 233 23.90 -29.70 -0.89
C VAL A 233 23.40 -29.02 0.38
N ALA A 234 24.12 -29.16 1.50
CA ALA A 234 23.74 -28.56 2.77
C ALA A 234 23.65 -27.01 2.69
N GLN A 235 24.54 -26.36 1.94
CA GLN A 235 24.52 -24.91 1.75
C GLN A 235 23.33 -24.47 0.89
N VAL A 236 23.03 -25.20 -0.19
CA VAL A 236 21.87 -24.91 -1.05
C VAL A 236 20.57 -25.07 -0.27
N GLU A 237 20.42 -26.16 0.49
CA GLU A 237 19.25 -26.39 1.34
C GLU A 237 19.07 -25.28 2.39
N LEU A 238 20.16 -24.82 3.00
CA LEU A 238 20.11 -23.73 3.97
C LEU A 238 19.63 -22.43 3.32
N GLY A 239 20.13 -22.09 2.13
CA GLY A 239 19.67 -20.94 1.36
C GLY A 239 18.19 -21.03 0.99
N GLN A 240 17.74 -22.19 0.53
CA GLN A 240 16.32 -22.43 0.21
C GLN A 240 15.42 -22.29 1.45
N LYS A 241 15.86 -22.77 2.62
CA LYS A 241 15.14 -22.61 3.90
C LYS A 241 15.02 -21.14 4.31
N ARG A 242 15.99 -20.29 3.97
CA ARG A 242 15.99 -18.84 4.29
C ARG A 242 15.25 -17.98 3.26
N LEU A 243 15.05 -18.48 2.05
CA LEU A 243 14.43 -17.73 0.95
C LEU A 243 13.05 -17.12 1.31
N PRO A 244 12.12 -17.82 2.00
CA PRO A 244 10.84 -17.22 2.39
C PRO A 244 10.98 -16.00 3.29
N ASP A 245 11.89 -16.05 4.26
CA ASP A 245 12.15 -14.94 5.19
C ASP A 245 12.70 -13.72 4.44
N VAL A 246 13.62 -13.95 3.51
CA VAL A 246 14.18 -12.87 2.71
C VAL A 246 13.13 -12.27 1.78
N ARG A 247 12.35 -13.10 1.06
CA ARG A 247 11.25 -12.64 0.21
C ARG A 247 10.28 -11.76 1.02
N ARG A 248 9.96 -12.15 2.25
CA ARG A 248 9.10 -11.37 3.15
C ARG A 248 9.71 -10.03 3.55
N VAL A 249 10.97 -9.99 3.96
CA VAL A 249 11.62 -8.72 4.36
C VAL A 249 11.72 -7.77 3.16
N LEU A 250 12.14 -8.30 2.01
CA LEU A 250 12.25 -7.50 0.81
C LEU A 250 10.88 -7.03 0.30
N SER A 251 9.82 -7.84 0.37
CA SER A 251 8.48 -7.43 -0.08
C SER A 251 7.91 -6.29 0.78
N ILE A 252 8.15 -6.31 2.10
CA ILE A 252 7.79 -5.20 2.99
C ILE A 252 8.53 -3.92 2.60
N THR A 253 9.81 -4.01 2.24
CA THR A 253 10.55 -2.82 1.78
C THR A 253 10.11 -2.36 0.38
N ALA A 254 9.78 -3.28 -0.51
CA ALA A 254 9.25 -3.00 -1.84
C ALA A 254 7.84 -2.39 -1.80
N ASP A 255 7.14 -2.52 -0.68
CA ASP A 255 5.84 -1.91 -0.41
C ASP A 255 5.90 -0.38 -0.21
N PHE A 256 7.08 0.20 -0.01
CA PHE A 256 7.26 1.62 0.30
C PHE A 256 6.55 2.61 -0.67
N PRO A 257 6.52 2.38 -1.99
CA PRO A 257 5.76 3.24 -2.91
C PRO A 257 4.27 3.33 -2.57
N ARG A 258 3.64 2.21 -2.18
CA ARG A 258 2.26 2.21 -1.68
C ARG A 258 2.12 3.02 -0.39
N TRP A 259 3.08 2.92 0.53
CA TRP A 259 3.12 3.72 1.76
C TRP A 259 3.13 5.21 1.47
N GLN A 260 4.01 5.64 0.58
CA GLN A 260 4.17 7.04 0.22
C GLN A 260 2.89 7.60 -0.40
N LEU A 261 2.23 6.84 -1.29
CA LEU A 261 0.97 7.25 -1.89
C LEU A 261 -0.16 7.39 -0.86
N ARG A 262 -0.28 6.44 0.09
CA ARG A 262 -1.25 6.54 1.18
C ARG A 262 -1.03 7.79 2.02
N TRP A 263 0.22 8.05 2.40
CA TRP A 263 0.59 9.21 3.19
C TRP A 263 0.28 10.52 2.45
N GLN A 264 0.73 10.63 1.19
CA GLN A 264 0.49 11.81 0.37
C GLN A 264 -1.01 12.08 0.23
N PHE A 265 -1.79 11.05 -0.05
CA PHE A 265 -3.24 11.17 -0.13
C PHE A 265 -3.88 11.63 1.17
N ALA A 266 -3.48 11.05 2.32
CA ALA A 266 -3.99 11.46 3.63
C ALA A 266 -3.61 12.92 3.94
N ALA A 267 -2.41 13.35 3.56
CA ALA A 267 -1.96 14.72 3.74
C ALA A 267 -2.79 15.70 2.88
N ASP A 268 -2.95 15.40 1.59
CA ASP A 268 -3.67 16.24 0.63
C ASP A 268 -5.16 16.34 0.97
N ARG A 269 -5.84 15.21 1.19
CA ARG A 269 -7.26 15.21 1.56
C ARG A 269 -7.48 15.68 2.98
N GLY A 270 -6.60 15.37 3.92
CA GLY A 270 -6.66 15.92 5.27
C GLY A 270 -6.55 17.44 5.27
N ALA A 271 -5.73 18.03 4.39
CA ALA A 271 -5.67 19.49 4.22
C ALA A 271 -6.98 20.04 3.65
N ALA A 272 -7.56 19.41 2.62
CA ALA A 272 -8.84 19.81 2.05
C ALA A 272 -9.99 19.75 3.09
N ILE A 273 -10.01 18.70 3.91
CA ILE A 273 -10.98 18.52 5.00
C ILE A 273 -10.81 19.61 6.07
N ARG A 274 -9.58 19.87 6.54
CA ARG A 274 -9.31 20.94 7.52
C ARG A 274 -9.59 22.34 6.99
N ALA A 275 -9.55 22.52 5.67
CA ALA A 275 -9.90 23.79 5.03
C ALA A 275 -11.42 23.97 4.84
N GLN A 276 -12.24 22.95 5.12
CA GLN A 276 -13.68 23.09 5.10
C GLN A 276 -14.13 24.06 6.19
N ASN A 277 -15.04 24.94 5.80
CA ASN A 277 -15.69 25.87 6.69
C ASN A 277 -17.14 26.00 6.21
N GLY A 278 -18.07 25.48 7.01
CA GLY A 278 -19.48 25.40 6.67
C GLY A 278 -20.09 26.76 6.40
N ALA A 279 -19.72 27.80 7.16
CA ALA A 279 -20.21 29.15 6.94
C ALA A 279 -19.78 29.70 5.57
N LYS A 280 -18.51 29.54 5.21
CA LYS A 280 -17.98 29.92 3.90
C LYS A 280 -18.63 29.14 2.76
N LEU A 281 -18.83 27.83 2.92
CA LEU A 281 -19.49 26.97 1.94
C LEU A 281 -20.96 27.33 1.76
N MET A 282 -21.62 27.76 2.83
CA MET A 282 -23.01 28.20 2.83
C MET A 282 -23.18 29.67 2.39
N GLY A 283 -22.12 30.46 2.35
CA GLY A 283 -22.15 31.90 2.02
C GLY A 283 -22.85 32.75 3.08
N ILE A 284 -22.56 32.47 4.36
CA ILE A 284 -23.11 33.19 5.53
C ILE A 284 -22.01 33.70 6.45
#